data_AF-A0A0K2UED6-F1
#
_entry.id   AF-A0A0K2UED6-F1
#
_cell.length_a   1.000
_cell.length_b   1.000
_cell.length_c   1.000
_cell.angle_alpha   90.00
_cell.angle_beta   90.00
_cell.angle_gamma   90.00
#
_symmetry.space_group_name_H-M   'P 1'
#
loop_
_entity.id
_entity.type
_entity.pdbx_description
1 polymer ?
#
loop_
_entity_poly.entity_id
_entity_poly.type
_entity_poly.pdbx_seq_one_letter_code
_entity_poly.pdbx_strand_id
1 'polypeptide(L)'
;MKKGGGIRYNKNEVMDRVLEAFRNWKPKFKLKTPKAFFFASPSLRKRRNKNSSNKKTPSRGSLSEGNEEEDEDPAGPIDNSPKSKSSDQRSYYCYTTTEDEDRNSSSTGASSLNLKDLPTSICELRKAILDVMVDQGLLLHSEAMEIYDNPKDEMHRRSSRTHLLYNFLWLPEHLRMGTCFVDFINFYCDDAEYLDELLQSKLRPSHQTDKIDPPPKEKLSSSVKDLVDVIEGKYYSFCLGRVVHEDEISHCARCRACFDHRYWHCDHCDRCSLGMSIGVCEHCGYRDVNESSGDSDEMSVCSVSELQ
;
A
#
# COMPACT_ATOMS: atom_id res chain seq x y z
N MET A 1 24.66 34.19 50.38
CA MET A 1 25.00 33.45 49.14
C MET A 1 25.13 31.96 49.47
N LYS A 2 24.15 31.13 49.12
CA LYS A 2 24.21 29.67 49.34
C LYS A 2 24.91 29.03 48.12
N LYS A 3 26.09 28.46 48.33
CA LYS A 3 26.80 27.69 47.30
C LYS A 3 26.03 26.38 47.06
N GLY A 4 25.45 26.23 45.88
CA GLY A 4 24.79 25.00 45.46
C GLY A 4 25.80 23.87 45.32
N GLY A 5 25.61 22.78 46.07
CA GLY A 5 26.38 21.57 45.94
C GLY A 5 26.00 20.84 44.65
N GLY A 6 26.92 20.78 43.70
CA GLY A 6 26.75 19.98 42.49
C GLY A 6 26.73 18.50 42.83
N ILE A 7 25.61 17.84 42.56
CA ILE A 7 25.49 16.38 42.69
C ILE A 7 26.32 15.76 41.56
N ARG A 8 27.44 15.12 41.91
CA ARG A 8 28.22 14.32 40.98
C ARG A 8 27.61 12.93 40.92
N TYR A 9 26.98 12.60 39.80
CA TYR A 9 26.53 11.23 39.55
C TYR A 9 27.69 10.40 39.02
N ASN A 10 27.88 9.23 39.62
CA ASN A 10 28.83 8.24 39.12
C ASN A 10 28.23 7.57 37.89
N LYS A 11 28.86 7.76 36.71
CA LYS A 11 28.39 7.19 35.44
C LYS A 11 28.16 5.67 35.50
N ASN A 12 28.96 4.96 36.29
CA ASN A 12 28.85 3.51 36.41
C ASN A 12 27.56 3.11 37.16
N GLU A 13 27.18 3.87 38.19
CA GLU A 13 25.95 3.60 38.95
C GLU A 13 24.68 3.83 38.10
N VAL A 14 24.71 4.80 37.19
CA VAL A 14 23.59 5.06 36.28
C VAL A 14 23.42 3.89 35.29
N MET A 15 24.53 3.40 34.71
CA MET A 15 24.47 2.29 33.76
C MET A 15 24.06 0.97 34.42
N ASP A 16 24.53 0.70 35.64
CA ASP A 16 24.13 -0.50 36.38
C ASP A 16 22.62 -0.52 36.66
N ARG A 17 22.03 0.63 37.02
CA ARG A 17 20.57 0.74 37.24
C ARG A 17 19.75 0.52 35.97
N VAL A 18 20.25 0.96 34.81
CA VAL A 18 19.58 0.73 33.51
C VAL A 18 19.62 -0.76 33.17
N LEU A 19 20.76 -1.42 33.33
CA LEU A 19 20.90 -2.85 33.05
C LEU A 19 20.05 -3.71 34.01
N GLU A 20 19.97 -3.33 35.28
CA GLU A 20 19.11 -3.96 36.28
C GLU A 20 17.62 -3.84 35.91
N ALA A 21 17.19 -2.69 35.38
CA ALA A 21 15.83 -2.47 34.92
C ALA A 21 15.47 -3.35 33.70
N PHE A 22 16.40 -3.51 32.76
CA PHE A 22 16.21 -4.41 31.60
C PHE A 22 16.14 -5.89 32.01
N ARG A 23 16.99 -6.34 32.94
CA ARG A 23 16.96 -7.74 33.42
C ARG A 23 15.66 -8.09 34.13
N ASN A 24 15.03 -7.12 34.79
CA ASN A 24 13.79 -7.33 35.55
C ASN A 24 12.52 -7.07 34.71
N TRP A 25 12.66 -6.70 33.44
CA TRP A 25 11.52 -6.48 32.57
C TRP A 25 10.91 -7.82 32.11
N LYS A 26 9.72 -8.15 32.63
CA LYS A 26 8.92 -9.28 32.15
C LYS A 26 7.77 -8.77 31.29
N PRO A 27 7.73 -9.09 29.98
CA PRO A 27 6.60 -8.71 29.14
C PRO A 27 5.33 -9.40 29.62
N LYS A 28 4.32 -8.60 30.00
CA LYS A 28 3.00 -9.08 30.41
C LYS A 28 2.06 -9.12 29.20
N PHE A 29 2.39 -9.89 28.17
CA PHE A 29 1.46 -10.12 27.06
C PHE A 29 0.94 -11.56 27.12
N LYS A 30 -0.35 -11.69 27.46
CA LYS A 30 -1.12 -12.92 27.23
C LYS A 30 -1.72 -12.82 25.83
N LEU A 31 -1.03 -13.37 24.84
CA LEU A 31 -1.59 -13.52 23.49
C LEU A 31 -2.79 -14.47 23.56
N LYS A 32 -3.98 -13.96 23.26
CA LYS A 32 -5.13 -14.80 22.91
C LYS A 32 -4.97 -15.16 21.44
N THR A 33 -4.96 -16.45 21.13
CA THR A 33 -4.91 -16.94 19.74
C THR A 33 -6.15 -16.50 18.97
N PRO A 34 -6.03 -15.80 17.83
CA PRO A 34 -7.17 -15.55 16.97
C PRO A 34 -7.60 -16.81 16.23
N LYS A 35 -8.91 -16.99 16.07
CA LYS A 35 -9.50 -18.03 15.21
C LYS A 35 -9.26 -17.63 13.76
N ALA A 36 -8.62 -18.51 13.00
CA ALA A 36 -8.35 -18.33 11.57
C ALA A 36 -9.61 -17.96 10.77
N PHE A 37 -9.57 -16.82 10.08
CA PHE A 37 -10.55 -16.43 9.06
C PHE A 37 -9.90 -16.59 7.67
N PHE A 38 -10.48 -17.47 6.86
CA PHE A 38 -10.14 -17.60 5.45
C PHE A 38 -10.85 -16.50 4.65
N PHE A 39 -10.09 -15.59 4.03
CA PHE A 39 -10.62 -14.71 3.00
C PHE A 39 -10.40 -15.30 1.60
N ALA A 40 -11.49 -15.42 0.84
CA ALA A 40 -11.48 -15.76 -0.57
C ALA A 40 -11.14 -14.52 -1.40
N SER A 41 -10.12 -14.60 -2.25
CA SER A 41 -9.75 -13.54 -3.19
C SER A 41 -10.87 -13.27 -4.21
N PRO A 42 -11.03 -12.03 -4.72
CA PRO A 42 -12.00 -11.72 -5.77
C PRO A 42 -11.60 -12.38 -7.08
N SER A 43 -12.45 -13.28 -7.59
CA SER A 43 -12.26 -13.96 -8.87
C SER A 43 -12.45 -12.99 -10.04
N LEU A 44 -11.40 -12.83 -10.87
CA LEU A 44 -11.48 -12.20 -12.18
C LEU A 44 -12.45 -12.98 -13.08
N ARG A 45 -13.62 -12.39 -13.36
CA ARG A 45 -14.64 -12.92 -14.28
C ARG A 45 -14.07 -13.06 -15.69
N LYS A 46 -13.79 -14.30 -16.10
CA LYS A 46 -13.63 -14.67 -17.52
C LYS A 46 -14.95 -14.50 -18.26
N ARG A 47 -15.03 -13.50 -19.16
CA ARG A 47 -16.06 -13.41 -20.20
C ARG A 47 -15.89 -14.59 -21.18
N ARG A 48 -16.82 -15.55 -21.14
CA ARG A 48 -16.87 -16.69 -22.06
C ARG A 48 -17.74 -16.30 -23.27
N ASN A 49 -17.10 -16.09 -24.40
CA ASN A 49 -17.74 -15.82 -25.69
C ASN A 49 -18.40 -17.11 -26.20
N LYS A 50 -19.72 -17.10 -26.43
CA LYS A 50 -20.47 -18.21 -27.06
C LYS A 50 -20.68 -17.86 -28.52
N ASN A 51 -20.01 -18.58 -29.43
CA ASN A 51 -20.40 -18.63 -30.84
C ASN A 51 -20.73 -20.06 -31.25
N SER A 52 -22.01 -20.24 -31.57
CA SER A 52 -22.57 -20.97 -32.72
C SER A 52 -21.92 -22.27 -33.19
N SER A 53 -22.64 -23.38 -32.98
CA SER A 53 -22.64 -24.50 -33.94
C SER A 53 -24.07 -24.83 -34.34
N ASN A 54 -24.24 -24.92 -35.65
CA ASN A 54 -25.48 -24.98 -36.41
C ASN A 54 -25.80 -26.45 -36.73
N LYS A 55 -27.10 -26.76 -36.80
CA LYS A 55 -27.75 -27.83 -37.60
C LYS A 55 -27.32 -29.29 -37.43
N LYS A 56 -28.24 -30.11 -36.89
CA LYS A 56 -28.70 -31.37 -37.51
C LYS A 56 -30.00 -31.89 -36.87
N THR A 57 -31.05 -31.95 -37.67
CA THR A 57 -32.22 -32.85 -37.57
C THR A 57 -32.33 -33.56 -38.94
N PRO A 58 -33.22 -34.56 -39.19
CA PRO A 58 -34.29 -35.11 -38.34
C PRO A 58 -34.43 -36.66 -38.36
N SER A 59 -35.28 -37.19 -37.46
CA SER A 59 -36.32 -38.25 -37.67
C SER A 59 -36.59 -39.02 -36.37
N ARG A 60 -37.75 -39.63 -36.07
CA ARG A 60 -39.20 -39.47 -36.31
C ARG A 60 -39.84 -40.61 -35.48
N GLY A 61 -40.87 -40.36 -34.68
CA GLY A 61 -41.69 -41.36 -33.97
C GLY A 61 -42.31 -40.74 -32.72
N SER A 62 -43.59 -40.35 -32.68
CA SER A 62 -44.86 -41.11 -32.72
C SER A 62 -45.28 -41.69 -31.36
N LEU A 63 -46.57 -41.50 -31.05
CA LEU A 63 -47.40 -41.92 -29.91
C LEU A 63 -47.44 -40.86 -28.78
N SER A 64 -48.56 -40.50 -28.15
CA SER A 64 -50.01 -40.74 -28.31
C SER A 64 -50.74 -39.85 -27.27
N GLU A 65 -52.04 -39.61 -27.50
CA GLU A 65 -52.94 -38.70 -26.77
C GLU A 65 -53.44 -39.18 -25.39
N GLY A 66 -54.01 -38.24 -24.63
CA GLY A 66 -54.96 -38.41 -23.51
C GLY A 66 -54.40 -37.98 -22.14
N ASN A 67 -55.10 -37.34 -21.20
CA ASN A 67 -56.41 -36.67 -21.10
C ASN A 67 -56.47 -36.06 -19.66
N GLU A 68 -57.37 -35.11 -19.41
CA GLU A 68 -57.99 -34.74 -18.10
C GLU A 68 -57.09 -34.05 -17.05
N GLU A 69 -57.29 -32.77 -16.70
CA GLU A 69 -58.34 -32.11 -15.87
C GLU A 69 -58.23 -32.40 -14.35
N GLU A 70 -58.60 -31.38 -13.56
CA GLU A 70 -58.60 -31.24 -12.09
C GLU A 70 -57.27 -30.78 -11.46
N ASP A 71 -57.19 -30.01 -10.37
CA ASP A 71 -57.95 -28.93 -9.74
C ASP A 71 -57.07 -28.51 -8.52
N GLU A 72 -57.38 -27.36 -7.89
CA GLU A 72 -56.95 -26.95 -6.53
C GLU A 72 -55.58 -26.22 -6.33
N ASP A 73 -55.70 -24.89 -6.23
CA ASP A 73 -54.92 -23.96 -5.37
C ASP A 73 -55.07 -24.31 -3.85
N PRO A 74 -54.38 -23.64 -2.88
CA PRO A 74 -53.11 -22.90 -2.89
C PRO A 74 -52.21 -23.26 -1.67
N ALA A 75 -50.89 -23.04 -1.75
CA ALA A 75 -50.00 -23.09 -0.59
C ALA A 75 -49.03 -21.90 -0.53
N GLY A 76 -49.38 -20.93 0.31
CA GLY A 76 -48.53 -20.18 1.26
C GLY A 76 -47.20 -19.57 0.79
N PRO A 77 -46.98 -18.25 1.01
CA PRO A 77 -45.65 -17.66 0.86
C PRO A 77 -44.75 -18.06 2.04
N ILE A 78 -43.67 -18.79 1.75
CA ILE A 78 -42.58 -19.03 2.70
C ILE A 78 -41.66 -17.80 2.68
N ASP A 79 -41.88 -16.89 3.63
CA ASP A 79 -41.04 -15.73 3.87
C ASP A 79 -39.78 -16.14 4.67
N ASN A 80 -38.73 -16.52 3.95
CA ASN A 80 -37.40 -16.73 4.51
C ASN A 80 -36.58 -15.44 4.38
N SER A 81 -36.95 -14.43 5.17
CA SER A 81 -36.12 -13.24 5.40
C SER A 81 -35.04 -13.53 6.45
N PRO A 82 -33.74 -13.61 6.11
CA PRO A 82 -32.69 -13.74 7.11
C PRO A 82 -32.56 -12.43 7.89
N LYS A 83 -32.73 -12.52 9.21
CA LYS A 83 -32.40 -11.46 10.19
C LYS A 83 -30.98 -10.96 9.93
N SER A 84 -30.87 -9.79 9.31
CA SER A 84 -29.64 -9.00 9.26
C SER A 84 -29.25 -8.64 10.69
N LYS A 85 -28.16 -9.25 11.16
CA LYS A 85 -27.52 -8.83 12.40
C LYS A 85 -26.92 -7.45 12.14
N SER A 86 -27.25 -6.53 13.04
CA SER A 86 -26.80 -5.15 13.11
C SER A 86 -25.32 -5.03 12.76
N SER A 87 -25.03 -4.41 11.61
CA SER A 87 -23.71 -3.88 11.33
C SER A 87 -23.47 -2.73 12.30
N ASP A 88 -22.51 -2.89 13.21
CA ASP A 88 -21.98 -1.81 14.02
C ASP A 88 -21.56 -0.67 13.10
N GLN A 89 -22.34 0.41 13.12
CA GLN A 89 -21.96 1.68 12.51
C GLN A 89 -20.77 2.24 13.28
N ARG A 90 -19.56 1.89 12.85
CA ARG A 90 -18.37 2.67 13.20
C ARG A 90 -18.57 4.08 12.64
N SER A 91 -18.75 5.03 13.54
CA SER A 91 -18.84 6.46 13.22
C SER A 91 -17.47 6.95 12.76
N TYR A 92 -17.30 7.19 11.46
CA TYR A 92 -16.07 7.71 10.88
C TYR A 92 -16.13 9.24 10.81
N TYR A 93 -15.17 9.91 11.46
CA TYR A 93 -15.02 11.35 11.43
C TYR A 93 -14.48 11.78 10.05
N CYS A 94 -15.26 12.60 9.33
CA CYS A 94 -14.85 13.26 8.09
C CYS A 94 -14.30 14.64 8.46
N TYR A 95 -12.99 14.86 8.26
CA TYR A 95 -12.39 16.18 8.35
C TYR A 95 -12.49 16.84 6.97
N THR A 96 -13.36 17.83 6.83
CA THR A 96 -13.38 18.71 5.66
C THR A 96 -12.49 19.91 5.95
N THR A 97 -11.32 19.97 5.31
CA THR A 97 -10.48 21.18 5.32
C THR A 97 -10.97 22.12 4.23
N THR A 98 -11.38 23.33 4.64
CA THR A 98 -11.76 24.43 3.74
C THR A 98 -10.57 25.37 3.63
N GLU A 99 -9.77 25.26 2.57
CA GLU A 99 -8.74 26.27 2.28
C GLU A 99 -8.66 26.55 0.77
N ASP A 100 -9.21 27.72 0.42
CA ASP A 100 -8.92 28.46 -0.80
C ASP A 100 -7.79 29.47 -0.53
N GLU A 101 -7.03 29.74 -1.61
CA GLU A 101 -6.20 30.93 -1.90
C GLU A 101 -4.68 30.90 -1.67
N ASP A 102 -4.02 31.29 -2.78
CA ASP A 102 -2.70 31.90 -2.97
C ASP A 102 -1.42 31.05 -2.99
N ARG A 103 -1.16 30.55 -4.21
CA ARG A 103 0.12 30.06 -4.73
C ARG A 103 1.17 31.18 -4.76
N ASN A 104 2.09 31.18 -3.80
CA ASN A 104 3.45 31.65 -4.06
C ASN A 104 4.47 30.70 -3.41
N SER A 105 5.32 30.12 -4.27
CA SER A 105 6.21 29.00 -3.99
C SER A 105 7.47 29.44 -3.25
N SER A 106 7.80 28.83 -2.10
CA SER A 106 9.20 28.49 -1.70
C SER A 106 9.31 28.02 -0.24
N SER A 107 8.60 26.96 0.14
CA SER A 107 9.14 25.95 1.05
C SER A 107 8.28 24.69 0.92
N THR A 108 8.84 23.61 0.38
CA THR A 108 8.24 22.27 0.47
C THR A 108 8.57 21.67 1.83
N GLY A 109 8.42 22.46 2.90
CA GLY A 109 8.56 21.96 4.25
C GLY A 109 7.33 21.12 4.54
N ALA A 110 7.51 19.80 4.70
CA ALA A 110 6.47 18.96 5.26
C ALA A 110 6.00 19.59 6.58
N SER A 111 4.70 19.87 6.69
CA SER A 111 4.15 20.43 7.91
C SER A 111 4.26 19.37 9.01
N SER A 112 5.08 19.68 10.02
CA SER A 112 5.15 18.83 11.22
C SER A 112 3.81 18.91 11.95
N LEU A 113 3.20 17.76 12.19
CA LEU A 113 1.98 17.66 13.00
C LEU A 113 2.37 17.49 14.47
N ASN A 114 1.58 18.02 15.40
CA ASN A 114 1.76 17.62 16.80
C ASN A 114 1.07 16.28 17.03
N LEU A 115 1.77 15.35 17.67
CA LEU A 115 1.22 14.05 18.08
C LEU A 115 -0.07 14.16 18.91
N LYS A 116 -0.24 15.26 19.65
CA LYS A 116 -1.43 15.54 20.47
C LYS A 116 -2.68 15.86 19.66
N ASP A 117 -2.51 16.28 18.41
CA ASP A 117 -3.61 16.64 17.50
C ASP A 117 -4.16 15.40 16.78
N LEU A 118 -3.44 14.28 16.83
CA LEU A 118 -3.88 13.02 16.22
C LEU A 118 -4.93 12.30 17.09
N PRO A 119 -5.96 11.69 16.46
CA PRO A 119 -6.88 10.80 17.16
C PRO A 119 -6.16 9.67 17.90
N THR A 120 -6.63 9.33 19.11
CA THR A 120 -6.03 8.27 19.95
C THR A 120 -5.91 6.93 19.21
N SER A 121 -6.93 6.55 18.43
CA SER A 121 -6.90 5.31 17.64
C SER A 121 -5.80 5.29 16.59
N ILE A 122 -5.46 6.44 16.00
CA ILE A 122 -4.35 6.56 15.04
C ILE A 122 -3.01 6.48 15.78
N CYS A 123 -2.88 7.11 16.94
CA CYS A 123 -1.67 6.98 17.77
C CYS A 123 -1.42 5.53 18.21
N GLU A 124 -2.48 4.82 18.62
CA GLU A 124 -2.40 3.40 19.00
C GLU A 124 -1.98 2.52 17.81
N LEU A 125 -2.62 2.71 16.65
CA LEU A 125 -2.28 1.97 15.43
C LEU A 125 -0.85 2.26 14.95
N ARG A 126 -0.44 3.54 14.93
CA ARG A 126 0.94 3.95 14.63
C ARG A 126 1.95 3.23 15.49
N LYS A 127 1.73 3.23 16.80
CA LYS A 127 2.60 2.56 17.75
C LYS A 127 2.66 1.06 17.48
N ALA A 128 1.51 0.41 17.27
CA ALA A 128 1.46 -1.01 17.01
C ALA A 128 2.21 -1.41 15.71
N ILE A 129 2.05 -0.61 14.64
CA ILE A 129 2.81 -0.82 13.39
C ILE A 129 4.32 -0.68 13.63
N LEU A 130 4.74 0.35 14.35
CA LEU A 130 6.16 0.57 14.66
C LEU A 130 6.74 -0.52 15.55
N ASP A 131 5.99 -1.02 16.54
CA ASP A 131 6.40 -2.13 17.39
C ASP A 131 6.63 -3.40 16.52
N VAL A 132 5.73 -3.71 15.57
CA VAL A 132 5.91 -4.81 14.61
C VAL A 132 7.16 -4.62 13.75
N MET A 133 7.41 -3.40 13.26
CA MET A 133 8.62 -3.13 12.47
C MET A 133 9.90 -3.32 13.29
N VAL A 134 9.90 -2.95 14.58
CA VAL A 134 11.02 -3.22 15.49
C VAL A 134 11.19 -4.71 15.74
N ASP A 135 10.11 -5.43 16.01
CA ASP A 135 10.12 -6.87 16.27
C ASP A 135 10.60 -7.68 15.05
N GLN A 136 10.28 -7.22 13.83
CA GLN A 136 10.76 -7.81 12.59
C GLN A 136 12.20 -7.39 12.22
N GLY A 137 12.82 -6.50 13.01
CA GLY A 137 14.18 -6.00 12.77
C GLY A 137 14.29 -5.03 11.59
N LEU A 138 13.16 -4.45 11.15
CA LEU A 138 13.11 -3.43 10.10
C LEU A 138 13.48 -2.03 10.62
N LEU A 139 13.34 -1.80 11.93
CA LEU A 139 13.68 -0.56 12.61
C LEU A 139 14.45 -0.83 13.90
N LEU A 140 15.35 0.09 14.26
CA LEU A 140 15.83 0.19 15.63
C LEU A 140 14.77 0.83 16.51
N HIS A 141 14.73 0.44 17.79
CA HIS A 141 13.79 1.00 18.76
C HIS A 141 13.89 2.54 18.87
N SER A 142 15.10 3.10 18.77
CA SER A 142 15.31 4.55 18.77
C SER A 142 14.70 5.26 17.56
N GLU A 143 14.79 4.64 16.38
CA GLU A 143 14.22 5.19 15.14
C GLU A 143 12.69 5.13 15.20
N ALA A 144 12.13 4.02 15.69
CA ALA A 144 10.70 3.89 15.91
C ALA A 144 10.16 4.97 16.85
N MET A 145 10.86 5.28 17.95
CA MET A 145 10.49 6.37 18.87
C MET A 145 10.54 7.74 18.18
N GLU A 146 11.59 8.01 17.38
CA GLU A 146 11.70 9.27 16.62
C GLU A 146 10.55 9.43 15.62
N ILE A 147 10.22 8.38 14.88
CA ILE A 147 9.12 8.37 13.90
C ILE A 147 7.77 8.54 14.61
N TYR A 148 7.59 7.89 15.75
CA TYR A 148 6.38 8.00 16.55
C TYR A 148 6.13 9.44 17.02
N ASP A 149 7.16 10.08 17.58
CA ASP A 149 7.08 11.43 18.16
C ASP A 149 6.94 12.54 17.11
N ASN A 150 7.32 12.29 15.86
CA ASN A 150 7.32 13.27 14.76
C ASN A 150 6.39 12.85 13.62
N PRO A 151 5.05 12.88 13.79
CA PRO A 151 4.14 12.65 12.67
C PRO A 151 4.33 13.71 11.59
N LYS A 152 4.46 13.27 10.34
CA LYS A 152 4.57 14.18 9.19
C LYS A 152 3.37 14.03 8.28
N ASP A 153 2.83 15.17 7.88
CA ASP A 153 1.88 15.24 6.79
C ASP A 153 2.60 15.65 5.50
N GLU A 154 3.36 14.71 4.96
CA GLU A 154 4.14 14.96 3.75
C GLU A 154 3.27 14.89 2.47
N MET A 155 2.02 14.42 2.59
CA MET A 155 1.22 13.99 1.43
C MET A 155 -0.09 14.74 1.18
N HIS A 156 -0.53 15.67 2.04
CA HIS A 156 -1.85 16.33 1.89
C HIS A 156 -2.02 17.24 0.67
N ARG A 157 -1.04 17.40 -0.21
CA ARG A 157 -1.20 18.32 -1.33
C ARG A 157 -2.04 17.81 -2.52
N ARG A 158 -2.34 16.50 -2.71
CA ARG A 158 -2.71 16.06 -4.09
C ARG A 158 -3.78 14.99 -4.37
N SER A 159 -4.56 14.42 -3.44
CA SER A 159 -5.74 13.65 -3.90
C SER A 159 -6.88 13.57 -2.88
N SER A 160 -8.07 14.03 -3.29
CA SER A 160 -9.18 14.43 -2.41
C SER A 160 -10.34 13.43 -2.34
N ARG A 161 -10.15 12.12 -2.59
CA ARG A 161 -11.33 11.28 -2.89
C ARG A 161 -11.60 9.97 -2.15
N THR A 162 -10.80 9.52 -1.20
CA THR A 162 -11.23 8.37 -0.37
C THR A 162 -10.64 8.41 1.02
N HIS A 163 -11.41 7.89 1.98
CA HIS A 163 -11.07 7.62 3.37
C HIS A 163 -9.88 6.66 3.50
N LEU A 164 -8.69 7.13 3.15
CA LEU A 164 -7.46 6.43 3.41
C LEU A 164 -7.07 6.86 4.82
N LEU A 165 -7.00 5.90 5.74
CA LEU A 165 -6.37 6.14 7.03
C LEU A 165 -4.97 6.68 6.73
N TYR A 166 -4.56 7.75 7.39
CA TYR A 166 -3.20 8.27 7.30
C TYR A 166 -2.54 7.87 8.61
N ASN A 167 -1.65 6.88 8.58
CA ASN A 167 -0.86 6.59 9.77
C ASN A 167 0.21 7.67 10.00
N PHE A 168 0.43 8.62 9.09
CA PHE A 168 1.40 9.73 9.19
C PHE A 168 2.83 9.27 9.51
N LEU A 169 3.17 8.04 9.13
CA LEU A 169 4.47 7.43 9.36
C LEU A 169 5.42 7.92 8.25
N TRP A 170 6.43 8.67 8.64
CA TRP A 170 7.55 9.00 7.77
C TRP A 170 8.71 8.05 8.08
N LEU A 171 9.31 7.48 7.04
CA LEU A 171 10.45 6.58 7.18
C LEU A 171 11.72 7.28 6.68
N PRO A 172 12.81 7.28 7.45
CA PRO A 172 14.10 7.79 7.01
C PRO A 172 14.62 7.13 5.73
N GLU A 173 15.24 7.91 4.84
CA GLU A 173 15.76 7.43 3.56
C GLU A 173 16.84 6.35 3.71
N HIS A 174 17.62 6.37 4.81
CA HIS A 174 18.68 5.40 5.04
C HIS A 174 18.17 3.98 5.26
N LEU A 175 16.89 3.82 5.58
CA LEU A 175 16.24 2.51 5.69
C LEU A 175 16.00 1.87 4.32
N ARG A 176 16.04 2.63 3.22
CA ARG A 176 15.87 2.15 1.83
C ARG A 176 14.60 1.34 1.58
N MET A 177 13.57 1.55 2.40
CA MET A 177 12.28 0.91 2.23
C MET A 177 11.58 1.43 0.98
N GLY A 178 11.02 0.52 0.17
CA GLY A 178 10.35 0.89 -1.07
C GLY A 178 9.12 1.77 -0.85
N THR A 179 8.85 2.71 -1.76
CA THR A 179 7.67 3.60 -1.72
C THR A 179 6.35 2.83 -1.65
N CYS A 180 6.28 1.65 -2.28
CA CYS A 180 5.13 0.75 -2.19
C CYS A 180 4.85 0.29 -0.75
N PHE A 181 5.90 -0.02 0.02
CA PHE A 181 5.74 -0.41 1.43
C PHE A 181 5.35 0.78 2.30
N VAL A 182 5.98 1.94 2.10
CA VAL A 182 5.64 3.18 2.80
C VAL A 182 4.16 3.54 2.60
N ASP A 183 3.65 3.43 1.38
CA ASP A 183 2.24 3.66 1.08
C ASP A 183 1.34 2.59 1.70
N PHE A 184 1.76 1.32 1.69
CA PHE A 184 1.02 0.25 2.35
C PHE A 184 0.81 0.53 3.82
N ILE A 185 1.89 0.80 4.57
CA ILE A 185 1.78 1.07 6.01
C ILE A 185 1.03 2.36 6.31
N ASN A 186 1.06 3.35 5.41
CA ASN A 186 0.36 4.61 5.64
C ASN A 186 -1.11 4.57 5.31
N PHE A 187 -1.52 3.86 4.25
CA PHE A 187 -2.86 3.98 3.65
C PHE A 187 -3.71 2.72 3.67
N TYR A 188 -3.06 1.56 3.76
CA TYR A 188 -3.73 0.26 3.61
C TYR A 188 -3.61 -0.62 4.84
N CYS A 189 -2.66 -0.34 5.73
CA CYS A 189 -2.46 -1.08 6.97
C CYS A 189 -3.36 -0.52 8.09
N ASP A 190 -4.45 -1.21 8.38
CA ASP A 190 -5.38 -0.91 9.48
C ASP A 190 -5.25 -1.86 10.68
N ASP A 191 -4.38 -2.87 10.56
CA ASP A 191 -4.13 -3.89 11.58
C ASP A 191 -2.64 -4.28 11.61
N ALA A 192 -2.01 -4.13 12.78
CA ALA A 192 -0.61 -4.47 12.99
C ALA A 192 -0.37 -5.98 13.06
N GLU A 193 -1.35 -6.78 13.53
CA GLU A 193 -1.23 -8.24 13.54
C GLU A 193 -1.18 -8.78 12.10
N TYR A 194 -2.00 -8.22 11.22
CA TYR A 194 -1.96 -8.54 9.79
C TYR A 194 -0.61 -8.18 9.15
N LEU A 195 -0.04 -7.03 9.50
CA LEU A 195 1.29 -6.64 9.02
C LEU A 195 2.36 -7.65 9.47
N ASP A 196 2.34 -8.08 10.73
CA ASP A 196 3.27 -9.07 11.25
C ASP A 196 3.16 -10.41 10.51
N GLU A 197 1.93 -10.93 10.36
CA GLU A 197 1.66 -12.15 9.60
C GLU A 197 2.12 -12.04 8.14
N LEU A 198 1.88 -10.89 7.50
CA LEU A 198 2.27 -10.62 6.13
C LEU A 198 3.79 -10.62 5.98
N LEU A 199 4.52 -9.92 6.86
CA LEU A 199 5.97 -9.83 6.85
C LEU A 199 6.64 -11.21 7.07
N GLN A 200 6.06 -12.04 7.93
CA GLN A 200 6.52 -13.41 8.19
C GLN A 200 6.09 -14.41 7.10
N SER A 201 5.13 -14.04 6.25
CA SER A 201 4.61 -14.95 5.24
C SER A 201 5.69 -15.38 4.25
N LYS A 202 5.66 -16.65 3.88
CA LYS A 202 6.56 -17.21 2.87
C LYS A 202 6.13 -16.72 1.49
N LEU A 203 7.09 -16.27 0.71
CA LEU A 203 6.84 -15.86 -0.66
C LEU A 203 6.28 -17.03 -1.47
N ARG A 204 5.15 -16.79 -2.12
CA ARG A 204 4.62 -17.74 -3.10
C ARG A 204 5.39 -17.54 -4.40
N PRO A 205 5.90 -18.61 -5.03
CA PRO A 205 6.43 -18.51 -6.39
C PRO A 205 5.38 -17.84 -7.26
N SER A 206 5.75 -16.73 -7.90
CA SER A 206 4.87 -16.09 -8.88
C SER A 206 4.50 -17.16 -9.91
N HIS A 207 3.22 -17.40 -10.12
CA HIS A 207 2.74 -18.26 -11.20
C HIS A 207 3.06 -17.55 -12.52
N GLN A 208 4.32 -17.60 -12.96
CA GLN A 208 4.69 -17.24 -14.32
C GLN A 208 3.97 -18.22 -15.24
N THR A 209 2.90 -17.72 -15.82
CA THR A 209 2.19 -18.39 -16.90
C THR A 209 3.08 -18.35 -18.13
N ASP A 210 3.43 -19.56 -18.58
CA ASP A 210 3.75 -19.93 -19.96
C ASP A 210 5.21 -20.27 -20.28
N LYS A 211 5.53 -21.54 -19.98
CA LYS A 211 6.19 -22.49 -20.90
C LYS A 211 7.52 -22.07 -21.53
N ILE A 212 8.55 -21.80 -20.75
CA ILE A 212 9.94 -22.00 -21.19
C ILE A 212 10.69 -22.50 -19.95
N ASP A 213 11.22 -23.72 -20.04
CA ASP A 213 12.08 -24.49 -19.12
C ASP A 213 11.98 -24.22 -17.60
N PRO A 214 11.82 -25.28 -16.76
CA PRO A 214 11.73 -25.09 -15.31
C PRO A 214 13.00 -24.37 -14.82
N PRO A 215 12.88 -23.15 -14.26
CA PRO A 215 14.03 -22.44 -13.77
C PRO A 215 14.73 -23.29 -12.69
N PRO A 216 16.06 -23.17 -12.55
CA PRO A 216 16.78 -23.82 -11.47
C PRO A 216 16.06 -23.52 -10.16
N LYS A 217 15.88 -24.56 -9.33
CA LYS A 217 15.18 -24.49 -8.04
C LYS A 217 16.00 -23.63 -7.07
N GLU A 218 16.02 -22.32 -7.29
CA GLU A 218 16.48 -21.36 -6.29
C GLU A 218 15.56 -21.51 -5.09
N LYS A 219 16.15 -21.93 -3.97
CA LYS A 219 15.49 -21.95 -2.68
C LYS A 219 15.34 -20.50 -2.23
N LEU A 220 14.38 -19.79 -2.81
CA LEU A 220 13.87 -18.55 -2.24
C LEU A 220 13.08 -18.94 -0.98
N SER A 221 13.81 -19.23 0.09
CA SER A 221 13.24 -19.38 1.44
C SER A 221 13.02 -18.01 2.10
N SER A 222 13.01 -16.94 1.30
CA SER A 222 12.82 -15.57 1.76
C SER A 222 11.37 -15.37 2.18
N SER A 223 11.21 -14.69 3.29
CA SER A 223 9.95 -14.13 3.77
C SER A 223 9.71 -12.76 3.15
N VAL A 224 8.49 -12.22 3.24
CA VAL A 224 8.17 -10.88 2.70
C VAL A 224 9.06 -9.81 3.32
N LYS A 225 9.39 -9.91 4.61
CA LYS A 225 10.27 -8.94 5.29
C LYS A 225 11.64 -8.80 4.62
N ASP A 226 12.16 -9.89 4.03
CA ASP A 226 13.47 -9.90 3.38
C ASP A 226 13.42 -9.15 2.03
N LEU A 227 12.23 -8.77 1.54
CA LEU A 227 12.02 -8.03 0.30
C LEU A 227 11.25 -6.72 0.51
N VAL A 228 11.18 -6.23 1.75
CA VAL A 228 10.74 -4.86 2.04
C VAL A 228 11.73 -3.86 1.43
N ASP A 229 13.01 -4.22 1.49
CA ASP A 229 14.10 -3.50 0.83
C ASP A 229 14.39 -4.10 -0.56
N VAL A 230 15.00 -3.29 -1.43
CA VAL A 230 15.43 -3.74 -2.75
C VAL A 230 16.67 -4.62 -2.61
N ILE A 231 16.50 -5.93 -2.87
CA ILE A 231 17.59 -6.91 -2.91
C ILE A 231 17.76 -7.39 -4.34
N GLU A 232 18.94 -7.16 -4.93
CA GLU A 232 19.26 -7.57 -6.31
C GLU A 232 18.24 -7.05 -7.34
N GLY A 233 17.75 -5.82 -7.18
CA GLY A 233 16.74 -5.23 -8.05
C GLY A 233 15.34 -5.82 -7.90
N LYS A 234 15.12 -6.69 -6.90
CA LYS A 234 13.81 -7.28 -6.59
C LYS A 234 13.27 -6.69 -5.29
N TYR A 235 11.96 -6.50 -5.24
CA TYR A 235 11.24 -6.10 -4.03
C TYR A 235 9.84 -6.73 -4.01
N TYR A 236 9.20 -6.73 -2.83
CA TYR A 236 7.82 -7.17 -2.69
C TYR A 236 6.87 -5.99 -2.95
N SER A 237 6.08 -6.08 -4.01
CA SER A 237 5.02 -5.11 -4.27
C SER A 237 3.80 -5.42 -3.41
N PHE A 238 3.55 -4.58 -2.41
CA PHE A 238 2.37 -4.67 -1.54
C PHE A 238 1.06 -4.40 -2.30
N CYS A 239 1.09 -3.57 -3.35
CA CYS A 239 -0.05 -3.35 -4.22
C CYS A 239 -0.44 -4.61 -5.03
N LEU A 240 0.56 -5.39 -5.46
CA LEU A 240 0.35 -6.57 -6.32
C LEU A 240 0.38 -7.90 -5.54
N GLY A 241 0.79 -7.88 -4.28
CA GLY A 241 0.92 -9.07 -3.43
C GLY A 241 1.93 -10.10 -3.97
N ARG A 242 3.01 -9.64 -4.61
CA ARG A 242 4.03 -10.50 -5.23
C ARG A 242 5.38 -9.82 -5.35
N VAL A 243 6.43 -10.65 -5.51
CA VAL A 243 7.77 -10.18 -5.86
C VAL A 243 7.80 -9.66 -7.29
N VAL A 244 8.43 -8.52 -7.50
CA VAL A 244 8.59 -7.87 -8.80
C VAL A 244 10.02 -7.35 -8.95
N HIS A 245 10.42 -7.05 -10.18
CA HIS A 245 11.68 -6.39 -10.50
C HIS A 245 11.49 -4.88 -10.57
N GLU A 246 12.47 -4.11 -10.09
CA GLU A 246 12.48 -2.64 -10.10
C GLU A 246 12.38 -2.07 -11.52
N ASP A 247 13.03 -2.72 -12.49
CA ASP A 247 12.97 -2.33 -13.90
C ASP A 247 11.63 -2.63 -14.59
N GLU A 248 10.81 -3.52 -14.03
CA GLU A 248 9.55 -3.93 -14.64
C GLU A 248 8.36 -3.13 -14.10
N ILE A 249 8.36 -2.87 -12.78
CA ILE A 249 7.21 -2.34 -12.05
C ILE A 249 7.63 -1.08 -11.27
N SER A 250 6.96 0.04 -11.58
CA SER A 250 7.11 1.31 -10.89
C SER A 250 5.90 1.59 -9.98
N HIS A 251 6.16 2.15 -8.80
CA HIS A 251 5.10 2.58 -7.89
C HIS A 251 4.80 4.06 -8.11
N CYS A 252 3.57 4.39 -8.47
CA CYS A 252 3.16 5.78 -8.63
C CYS A 252 2.79 6.38 -7.27
N ALA A 253 3.59 7.32 -6.76
CA ALA A 253 3.33 8.00 -5.49
C ALA A 253 2.00 8.78 -5.44
N ARG A 254 1.46 9.18 -6.60
CA ARG A 254 0.17 9.89 -6.67
C ARG A 254 -1.03 8.94 -6.65
N CYS A 255 -1.01 7.91 -7.50
CA CYS A 255 -2.06 6.89 -7.52
C CYS A 255 -1.95 5.85 -6.41
N ARG A 256 -0.79 5.78 -5.72
CA ARG A 256 -0.46 4.82 -4.67
C ARG A 256 -0.62 3.36 -5.11
N ALA A 257 -0.23 3.11 -6.36
CA ALA A 257 -0.36 1.81 -6.98
C ALA A 257 0.86 1.48 -7.85
N CYS A 258 1.20 0.20 -7.89
CA CYS A 258 2.25 -0.34 -8.73
C CYS A 258 1.72 -0.63 -10.15
N PHE A 259 2.43 -0.12 -11.14
CA PHE A 259 2.17 -0.32 -12.56
C PHE A 259 3.43 -0.78 -13.27
N ASP A 260 3.28 -1.27 -14.49
CA ASP A 260 4.42 -1.53 -15.37
C ASP A 260 5.15 -0.21 -15.69
N HIS A 261 6.48 -0.23 -15.84
CA HIS A 261 7.30 0.95 -16.14
C HIS A 261 6.84 1.72 -17.40
N ARG A 262 6.04 1.10 -18.27
CA ARG A 262 5.42 1.74 -19.44
C ARG A 262 4.27 2.70 -19.09
N TYR A 263 3.84 2.73 -17.83
CA TYR A 263 2.81 3.65 -17.35
C TYR A 263 3.43 4.96 -16.86
N TRP A 264 2.74 6.06 -17.10
CA TRP A 264 3.07 7.40 -16.61
C TRP A 264 1.85 8.03 -15.94
N HIS A 265 2.05 8.94 -15.00
CA HIS A 265 0.94 9.63 -14.31
C HIS A 265 0.49 10.86 -15.10
N CYS A 266 -0.77 10.90 -15.50
CA CYS A 266 -1.34 12.08 -16.17
C CYS A 266 -1.74 13.15 -15.15
N ASP A 267 -1.05 14.29 -15.19
CA ASP A 267 -1.31 15.44 -14.31
C ASP A 267 -2.68 16.10 -14.54
N HIS A 268 -3.27 15.91 -15.72
CA HIS A 268 -4.58 16.50 -16.05
C HIS A 268 -5.76 15.75 -15.43
N CYS A 269 -5.73 14.40 -15.43
CA CYS A 269 -6.83 13.59 -14.90
C CYS A 269 -6.49 12.88 -13.58
N ASP A 270 -5.28 13.08 -13.08
CA ASP A 270 -4.72 12.46 -11.87
C ASP A 270 -4.79 10.93 -11.89
N ARG A 271 -4.44 10.32 -13.03
CA ARG A 271 -4.46 8.86 -13.23
C ARG A 271 -3.26 8.37 -14.01
N CYS A 272 -2.74 7.20 -13.64
CA CYS A 272 -1.74 6.48 -14.43
C CYS A 272 -2.33 5.97 -15.76
N SER A 273 -1.63 6.22 -16.84
CA SER A 273 -1.97 5.85 -18.22
C SER A 273 -0.83 5.05 -18.83
N LEU A 274 -1.14 4.09 -19.69
CA LEU A 274 -0.14 3.48 -20.57
C LEU A 274 0.30 4.54 -21.59
N GLY A 275 1.60 4.76 -21.85
CA GLY A 275 1.93 5.87 -22.75
C GLY A 275 3.36 6.05 -23.23
N MET A 276 4.16 5.00 -23.29
CA MET A 276 5.52 5.11 -23.85
C MET A 276 5.59 5.48 -25.34
N SER A 277 4.49 5.52 -26.10
CA SER A 277 4.56 5.71 -27.56
C SER A 277 3.81 6.91 -28.17
N ILE A 278 2.89 7.60 -27.47
CA ILE A 278 2.09 8.67 -28.11
C ILE A 278 1.85 9.90 -27.22
N GLY A 279 2.34 9.93 -25.97
CA GLY A 279 2.13 11.07 -25.08
C GLY A 279 0.65 11.43 -24.81
N VAL A 280 -0.29 10.56 -25.21
CA VAL A 280 -1.74 10.77 -25.03
C VAL A 280 -2.20 9.96 -23.83
N CYS A 281 -2.87 10.62 -22.89
CA CYS A 281 -3.51 9.94 -21.77
C CYS A 281 -4.73 9.12 -22.24
N GLU A 282 -4.78 7.84 -21.88
CA GLU A 282 -5.89 6.93 -22.19
C GLU A 282 -7.20 7.30 -21.47
N HIS A 283 -7.11 8.06 -20.37
CA HIS A 283 -8.27 8.43 -19.56
C HIS A 283 -8.95 9.74 -20.02
N CYS A 284 -8.17 10.75 -20.40
CA CYS A 284 -8.70 12.08 -20.73
C CYS A 284 -8.31 12.60 -22.12
N GLY A 285 -7.47 11.89 -22.86
CA GLY A 285 -6.99 12.33 -24.17
C GLY A 285 -5.99 13.48 -24.14
N TYR A 286 -5.58 13.96 -22.94
CA TYR A 286 -4.56 14.98 -22.80
C TYR A 286 -3.27 14.52 -23.47
N ARG A 287 -2.72 15.36 -24.34
CA ARG A 287 -1.40 15.15 -24.93
C ARG A 287 -0.39 15.93 -24.13
N ASP A 288 0.57 15.22 -23.56
CA ASP A 288 1.77 15.89 -23.09
C ASP A 288 2.54 16.29 -24.34
N VAL A 289 2.27 17.51 -24.81
CA VAL A 289 3.14 18.20 -25.76
C VAL A 289 4.35 18.55 -24.93
N ASN A 290 5.17 17.54 -24.62
CA ASN A 290 6.54 17.78 -24.25
C ASN A 290 7.12 18.43 -25.50
N GLU A 291 7.02 19.77 -25.51
CA GLU A 291 7.80 20.65 -26.31
C GLU A 291 9.23 20.27 -25.98
N SER A 292 9.76 19.29 -26.69
CA SER A 292 11.15 19.28 -27.07
C SER A 292 11.35 20.58 -27.85
N SER A 293 11.43 21.71 -27.12
CA SER A 293 12.41 22.74 -27.37
C SER A 293 13.74 21.96 -27.45
N GLY A 294 14.09 21.44 -28.61
CA GLY A 294 14.35 22.29 -29.74
C GLY A 294 15.67 22.92 -29.36
N ASP A 295 16.74 22.17 -29.64
CA ASP A 295 18.11 22.64 -29.62
C ASP A 295 18.14 24.03 -30.25
N SER A 296 18.17 25.06 -29.41
CA SER A 296 18.91 26.26 -29.77
C SER A 296 20.35 25.97 -29.41
N ASP A 297 21.01 25.27 -30.34
CA ASP A 297 22.46 25.37 -30.58
C ASP A 297 22.83 26.86 -30.69
N GLU A 298 22.98 27.55 -29.57
CA GLU A 298 23.79 28.76 -29.50
C GLU A 298 25.18 28.33 -29.06
N MET A 299 25.98 27.88 -30.04
CA MET A 299 27.43 27.78 -29.91
C MET A 299 27.99 29.17 -29.56
N SER A 300 28.13 29.45 -28.27
CA SER A 300 28.92 30.56 -27.77
C SER A 300 30.39 30.25 -28.06
N VAL A 301 30.87 30.72 -29.21
CA VAL A 301 32.29 30.71 -29.59
C VAL A 301 33.06 31.59 -28.60
N CYS A 302 33.97 30.98 -27.84
CA CYS A 302 34.94 31.68 -27.02
C CYS A 302 35.84 32.58 -27.88
N SER A 303 35.69 33.88 -27.73
CA SER A 303 36.66 34.86 -28.22
C SER A 303 38.00 34.66 -27.50
N VAL A 304 39.01 34.23 -28.26
CA VAL A 304 40.40 34.18 -27.83
C VAL A 304 40.94 35.61 -27.82
N SER A 305 41.10 36.20 -26.64
CA SER A 305 41.85 37.45 -26.48
C SER A 305 43.33 37.13 -26.33
N GLU A 306 44.04 37.53 -27.38
CA GLU A 306 45.47 37.78 -27.55
C GLU A 306 46.31 37.94 -26.26
N LEU A 307 47.35 37.12 -26.16
CA LEU A 307 48.58 37.41 -25.42
C LEU A 307 49.56 38.05 -26.42
N GLN A 308 49.77 39.36 -26.28
CA GLN A 308 50.98 40.08 -26.71
C GLN A 308 51.61 40.75 -25.50
#